data_AF-A0A8T4MWT4-F1
#
_entry.id   AF-A0A8T4MWT4-F1
#
_cell.length_a   1.000
_cell.length_b   1.000
_cell.length_c   1.000
_cell.angle_alpha   90.00
_cell.angle_beta   90.00
_cell.angle_gamma   90.00
#
_symmetry.space_group_name_H-M   'P 1'
#
loop_
_entity.id
_entity.type
_entity.pdbx_description
1 polymer ?
#
loop_
_entity_poly.entity_id
_entity_poly.type
_entity_poly.pdbx_seq_one_letter_code
_entity_poly.pdbx_strand_id
1 'polypeptide(L)'
;MIEYLKKNLNVELMMAHELGQIYSKYESLNPEEIKIYDKMINSLVNRIKILNGSIPEIINNITPAKKLEPEPKKTPYIEKISIKKEVEVFVPKMNKTEFMKELNIDGELLKKVKKQQKVVVKDVYKFQTSNPYGRMSNRLFLNISQRLVDGGAFKSLRLDIRKSNLNILSTTFLSMIFFSTLVSFFLGVLIMGFFLFFNVNFLELSIKLYSGNYLLRFLKVFWIPFAMPILTFILFYSYPGAEKKSIAQRIDREMPFVVIHMASISGSGIEPIEIFKIIALSKEYEFAGREFRKILNQTNLYGYDLSTALRNVSASTPSLRFSELLNGMGVTINSGGDIRTFFEKRAESLLLEHRLEREKAIKSAETFMDLYISIVIATPMIMMMLLVIISVSKINTGFNTTQMTTAIMGIVAIVNILFLTFLHMKQPTY
;
A
#
# COMPACT_ATOMS: atom_id res chain seq x y z
N MET A 1 -6.38 20.33 58.77
CA MET A 1 -7.77 20.16 58.26
C MET A 1 -8.08 21.11 57.11
N ILE A 2 -7.83 22.42 57.22
CA ILE A 2 -7.97 23.37 56.09
C ILE A 2 -7.12 22.95 54.87
N GLU A 3 -5.93 22.39 55.11
CA GLU A 3 -5.05 21.86 54.06
C GLU A 3 -5.65 20.68 53.28
N TYR A 4 -6.49 19.85 53.92
CA TYR A 4 -7.17 18.73 53.27
C TYR A 4 -8.27 19.22 52.32
N LEU A 5 -9.02 20.25 52.74
CA LEU A 5 -10.03 20.89 51.91
C LEU A 5 -9.40 21.53 50.66
N LYS A 6 -8.29 22.27 50.84
CA LYS A 6 -7.53 22.86 49.72
C LYS A 6 -7.05 21.80 48.73
N LYS A 7 -6.63 20.63 49.22
CA LYS A 7 -6.16 19.53 48.38
C LYS A 7 -7.28 18.88 47.57
N ASN A 8 -8.44 18.64 48.20
CA ASN A 8 -9.61 18.10 47.49
C ASN A 8 -10.13 19.07 46.42
N LEU A 9 -10.20 20.38 46.72
CA LEU A 9 -10.58 21.42 45.75
C LEU A 9 -9.62 21.49 44.54
N ASN A 10 -8.31 21.39 44.77
CA ASN A 10 -7.34 21.36 43.67
C ASN A 10 -7.51 20.14 42.77
N VAL A 11 -7.85 18.99 43.36
CA VAL A 11 -8.09 17.74 42.62
C VAL A 11 -9.38 17.82 41.80
N GLU A 12 -10.44 18.42 42.35
CA GLU A 12 -11.67 18.70 41.60
C GLU A 12 -11.44 19.64 40.42
N LEU A 13 -10.68 20.72 40.61
CA LEU A 13 -10.30 21.64 39.53
C LEU A 13 -9.51 20.91 38.43
N MET A 14 -8.58 20.04 38.81
CA MET A 14 -7.83 19.22 37.86
C MET A 14 -8.75 18.29 37.06
N MET A 15 -9.69 17.60 37.72
CA MET A 15 -10.66 16.72 37.04
C MET A 15 -11.64 17.50 36.13
N ALA A 16 -12.05 18.70 36.53
CA ALA A 16 -12.88 19.58 35.71
C ALA A 16 -12.14 20.04 34.44
N HIS A 17 -10.85 20.32 34.55
CA HIS A 17 -10.01 20.64 33.40
C HIS A 17 -9.83 19.44 32.46
N GLU A 18 -9.62 18.22 33.00
CA GLU A 18 -9.58 16.98 32.21
C GLU A 18 -10.90 16.71 31.47
N LEU A 19 -12.05 16.97 32.10
CA LEU A 19 -13.37 16.90 31.46
C LEU A 19 -13.48 17.85 30.26
N GLY A 20 -13.03 19.10 30.40
CA GLY A 20 -13.03 20.08 29.30
C GLY A 20 -12.18 19.62 28.11
N GLN A 21 -11.01 19.03 28.38
CA GLN A 21 -10.16 18.48 27.33
C GLN A 21 -10.80 17.29 26.60
N ILE A 22 -11.49 16.41 27.32
CA ILE A 22 -12.22 15.29 26.72
C ILE A 22 -13.36 15.80 25.83
N TYR A 23 -14.12 16.78 26.31
CA TYR A 23 -15.24 17.35 25.56
C TYR A 23 -14.79 18.00 24.24
N SER A 24 -13.64 18.69 24.24
CA SER A 24 -13.07 19.30 23.02
C SER A 24 -12.74 18.31 21.90
N LYS A 25 -12.51 17.03 22.25
CA LYS A 25 -12.18 15.97 21.28
C LYS A 25 -13.42 15.22 20.79
N TYR A 26 -14.57 15.42 21.44
CA TYR A 26 -15.80 14.65 21.25
C TYR A 26 -16.31 14.69 19.80
N GLU A 27 -16.23 15.84 19.12
CA GLU A 27 -16.73 16.02 17.75
C GLU A 27 -15.91 15.28 16.67
N SER A 28 -14.68 14.87 16.97
CA SER A 28 -13.73 14.30 16.00
C SER A 28 -13.64 12.76 16.05
N LEU A 29 -14.50 12.09 16.82
CA LEU A 29 -14.32 10.69 17.21
C LEU A 29 -15.26 9.71 16.51
N ASN A 30 -14.79 8.47 16.36
CA ASN A 30 -15.57 7.38 15.77
C ASN A 30 -16.68 6.88 16.71
N PRO A 31 -17.76 6.23 16.22
CA PRO A 31 -18.89 5.77 17.03
C PRO A 31 -18.53 4.82 18.19
N GLU A 32 -17.48 4.00 18.04
CA GLU A 32 -16.98 3.13 19.11
C GLU A 32 -16.16 3.89 20.17
N GLU A 33 -15.48 4.95 19.76
CA GLU A 33 -14.69 5.81 20.65
C GLU A 33 -15.62 6.66 21.52
N ILE A 34 -16.70 7.21 20.93
CA ILE A 34 -17.73 7.98 21.64
C ILE A 34 -18.22 7.23 22.88
N LYS A 35 -18.58 5.94 22.76
CA LYS A 35 -19.01 5.10 23.90
C LYS A 35 -17.97 4.96 25.01
N ILE A 36 -16.69 5.01 24.68
CA ILE A 36 -15.59 4.91 25.65
C ILE A 36 -15.43 6.25 26.38
N TYR A 37 -15.46 7.36 25.63
CA TYR A 37 -15.38 8.70 26.19
C TYR A 37 -16.59 9.04 27.07
N ASP A 38 -17.81 8.63 26.70
CA ASP A 38 -19.00 8.78 27.55
C ASP A 38 -18.84 8.12 28.92
N LYS A 39 -18.26 6.91 28.95
CA LYS A 39 -17.98 6.20 30.20
C LYS A 39 -16.92 6.91 31.05
N MET A 40 -15.90 7.50 30.42
CA MET A 40 -14.87 8.29 31.11
C MET A 40 -15.46 9.59 31.69
N ILE A 41 -16.30 10.29 30.91
CA ILE A 41 -17.00 11.50 31.35
C ILE A 41 -17.86 11.20 32.57
N ASN A 42 -18.69 10.16 32.51
CA ASN A 42 -19.54 9.76 33.62
C ASN A 42 -18.73 9.38 34.87
N SER A 43 -17.61 8.68 34.70
CA SER A 43 -16.70 8.33 35.80
C SER A 43 -16.04 9.56 36.45
N LEU A 44 -15.60 10.53 35.65
CA LEU A 44 -15.07 11.81 36.14
C LEU A 44 -16.12 12.63 36.89
N VAL A 45 -17.33 12.74 36.35
CA VAL A 45 -18.45 13.44 36.99
C VAL A 45 -18.82 12.79 38.33
N ASN A 46 -18.87 11.46 38.39
CA ASN A 46 -19.13 10.73 39.65
C ASN A 46 -18.03 10.98 40.69
N ARG A 47 -16.76 11.00 40.28
CA ARG A 47 -15.64 11.33 41.19
C ARG A 47 -15.74 12.75 41.75
N ILE A 48 -16.09 13.73 40.92
CA ILE A 48 -16.32 15.12 41.38
C ILE A 48 -17.49 15.16 42.37
N LYS A 49 -18.59 14.44 42.11
CA LYS A 49 -19.73 14.35 43.05
C LYS A 49 -19.33 13.74 44.40
N ILE A 50 -18.51 12.68 44.40
CA ILE A 50 -18.03 12.03 45.62
C ILE A 50 -17.15 12.98 46.44
N LEU A 51 -16.24 13.72 45.78
CA LEU A 51 -15.39 14.70 46.47
C LEU A 51 -16.21 15.87 47.02
N ASN A 52 -17.15 16.39 46.25
CA ASN A 52 -18.02 17.47 46.71
C ASN A 52 -18.89 17.02 47.90
N GLY A 53 -19.37 15.78 47.90
CA GLY A 53 -20.08 15.17 49.02
C GLY A 53 -19.24 14.98 50.29
N SER A 54 -17.90 14.97 50.19
CA SER A 54 -17.00 14.90 51.34
C SER A 54 -16.69 16.26 51.98
N ILE A 55 -16.97 17.36 51.29
CA ILE A 55 -16.69 18.73 51.77
C ILE A 55 -17.47 19.07 53.05
N PRO A 56 -18.78 18.78 53.19
CA PRO A 56 -19.54 19.09 54.41
C PRO A 56 -19.00 18.36 55.66
N GLU A 57 -18.58 17.10 55.51
CA GLU A 57 -17.98 16.32 56.61
C GLU A 57 -16.61 16.88 57.05
N ILE A 58 -15.82 17.39 56.10
CA ILE A 58 -14.53 18.02 56.38
C ILE A 58 -14.75 19.37 57.09
N ILE A 59 -15.76 20.14 56.69
CA ILE A 59 -16.09 21.46 57.28
C ILE A 59 -16.63 21.33 58.71
N ASN A 60 -17.50 20.36 58.98
CA ASN A 60 -18.08 20.14 60.32
C ASN A 60 -17.03 19.77 61.40
N ASN A 61 -15.84 19.32 60.98
CA ASN A 61 -14.74 18.96 61.88
C ASN A 61 -13.73 20.11 62.11
N ILE A 62 -13.93 21.30 61.52
CA ILE A 62 -13.04 22.46 61.70
C ILE A 62 -13.56 23.32 62.86
N THR A 63 -12.95 23.19 64.05
CA THR A 63 -13.24 24.05 65.21
C THR A 63 -12.26 25.24 65.24
N PRO A 64 -12.71 26.50 65.46
CA PRO A 64 -11.86 27.69 65.32
C PRO A 64 -10.89 27.99 66.48
N ALA A 65 -10.84 27.22 67.57
CA ALA A 65 -9.90 27.46 68.68
C ALA A 65 -9.40 26.17 69.35
N LYS A 66 -8.11 26.16 69.71
CA LYS A 66 -7.39 25.04 70.35
C LYS A 66 -7.71 25.01 71.86
N LYS A 67 -8.48 24.02 72.32
CA LYS A 67 -8.71 23.76 73.76
C LYS A 67 -7.56 22.91 74.34
N LEU A 68 -7.07 23.29 75.52
CA LEU A 68 -6.11 22.53 76.33
C LEU A 68 -6.77 21.23 76.87
N GLU A 69 -6.03 20.11 76.81
CA GLU A 69 -6.47 18.74 77.17
C GLU A 69 -6.59 18.52 78.70
N PRO A 70 -7.45 17.59 79.19
CA PRO A 70 -7.13 16.15 79.20
C PRO A 70 -8.27 15.15 78.83
N GLU A 71 -7.88 14.15 78.03
CA GLU A 71 -8.41 12.77 77.79
C GLU A 71 -9.83 12.51 77.18
N PRO A 72 -10.08 11.33 76.54
CA PRO A 72 -9.65 10.95 75.18
C PRO A 72 -10.87 10.69 74.26
N LYS A 73 -10.89 11.21 73.03
CA LYS A 73 -11.94 10.84 72.03
C LYS A 73 -11.37 10.52 70.66
N LYS A 74 -11.70 9.30 70.22
CA LYS A 74 -11.36 8.59 68.98
C LYS A 74 -11.17 9.53 67.77
N THR A 75 -9.96 9.52 67.22
CA THR A 75 -9.60 10.09 65.91
C THR A 75 -10.62 9.75 64.83
N PRO A 76 -11.25 10.72 64.14
CA PRO A 76 -12.10 10.42 63.01
C PRO A 76 -11.26 9.88 61.83
N TYR A 77 -11.66 8.70 61.36
CA TYR A 77 -11.07 7.88 60.31
C TYR A 77 -10.98 8.61 58.95
N ILE A 78 -9.82 9.19 58.65
CA ILE A 78 -9.47 9.69 57.32
C ILE A 78 -8.25 8.89 56.86
N GLU A 79 -8.39 8.12 55.78
CA GLU A 79 -7.31 7.29 55.23
C GLU A 79 -6.78 7.89 53.91
N LYS A 80 -5.45 7.93 53.79
CA LYS A 80 -4.70 8.53 52.69
C LYS A 80 -4.77 7.65 51.43
N ILE A 81 -5.16 8.22 50.28
CA ILE A 81 -5.15 7.52 48.99
C ILE A 81 -4.34 8.35 47.99
N SER A 82 -3.30 7.74 47.40
CA SER A 82 -2.44 8.38 46.40
C SER A 82 -2.92 8.06 44.99
N ILE A 83 -3.16 9.10 44.19
CA ILE A 83 -3.42 9.00 42.76
C ILE A 83 -2.13 9.41 42.04
N LYS A 84 -1.60 8.52 41.17
CA LYS A 84 -0.41 8.73 40.33
C LYS A 84 0.76 9.44 41.05
N LYS A 85 1.34 8.83 42.09
CA LYS A 85 2.59 9.21 42.78
C LYS A 85 2.78 10.68 43.26
N GLU A 86 1.93 11.65 42.93
CA GLU A 86 2.13 13.06 43.29
C GLU A 86 0.86 13.79 43.77
N VAL A 87 -0.33 13.19 43.76
CA VAL A 87 -1.55 13.85 44.29
C VAL A 87 -2.28 12.96 45.30
N GLU A 88 -2.46 13.47 46.52
CA GLU A 88 -3.12 12.76 47.62
C GLU A 88 -4.54 13.28 47.82
N VAL A 89 -5.51 12.38 48.00
CA VAL A 89 -6.93 12.75 48.20
C VAL A 89 -7.42 12.13 49.50
N PHE A 90 -8.22 12.88 50.25
CA PHE A 90 -8.77 12.46 51.54
C PHE A 90 -10.28 12.21 51.38
N VAL A 91 -10.70 10.95 51.51
CA VAL A 91 -12.08 10.50 51.29
C VAL A 91 -12.58 9.76 52.55
N PRO A 92 -13.83 9.98 52.99
CA PRO A 92 -14.44 9.22 54.10
C PRO A 92 -14.48 7.71 53.81
N LYS A 93 -14.30 6.87 54.84
CA LYS A 93 -14.21 5.39 54.71
C LYS A 93 -15.38 4.75 53.94
N MET A 94 -16.57 5.37 53.96
CA MET A 94 -17.79 4.85 53.34
C MET A 94 -17.78 4.89 51.81
N ASN A 95 -17.05 5.83 51.19
CA ASN A 95 -17.05 6.03 49.73
C ASN A 95 -15.72 5.58 49.06
N LYS A 96 -14.82 4.96 49.84
CA LYS A 96 -13.49 4.51 49.37
C LYS A 96 -13.58 3.45 48.26
N THR A 97 -14.47 2.47 48.43
CA THR A 97 -14.64 1.36 47.48
C THR A 97 -15.19 1.84 46.14
N GLU A 98 -16.15 2.76 46.18
CA GLU A 98 -16.78 3.36 45.00
C GLU A 98 -15.80 4.27 44.24
N PHE A 99 -15.03 5.10 44.96
CA PHE A 99 -13.99 5.95 44.37
C PHE A 99 -12.85 5.13 43.73
N MET A 100 -12.41 4.05 44.38
CA MET A 100 -11.41 3.14 43.82
C MET A 100 -11.92 2.37 42.59
N LYS A 101 -13.21 2.02 42.56
CA LYS A 101 -13.85 1.39 41.40
C LYS A 101 -13.85 2.33 40.20
N GLU A 102 -14.23 3.59 40.39
CA GLU A 102 -14.20 4.61 39.33
C GLU A 102 -12.77 4.90 38.83
N LEU A 103 -11.78 4.97 39.73
CA LEU A 103 -10.36 5.10 39.37
C LEU A 103 -9.84 3.96 38.48
N ASN A 104 -10.22 2.71 38.79
CA ASN A 104 -9.82 1.55 38.00
C ASN A 104 -10.47 1.52 36.61
N ILE A 105 -11.76 1.90 36.51
CA ILE A 105 -12.50 1.99 35.26
C ILE A 105 -11.81 2.99 34.32
N ASP A 106 -11.52 4.19 34.81
CA ASP A 106 -10.82 5.23 34.04
C ASP A 106 -9.43 4.75 33.58
N GLY A 107 -8.68 4.07 34.45
CA GLY A 107 -7.39 3.46 34.10
C GLY A 107 -7.46 2.41 32.99
N GLU A 108 -8.48 1.56 32.97
CA GLU A 108 -8.72 0.59 31.89
C GLU A 108 -9.17 1.26 30.59
N LEU A 109 -10.06 2.26 30.67
CA LEU A 109 -10.54 3.01 29.52
C LEU A 109 -9.39 3.81 28.87
N LEU A 110 -8.56 4.47 29.68
CA LEU A 110 -7.34 5.14 29.21
C LEU A 110 -6.36 4.18 28.53
N LYS A 111 -6.22 2.94 29.02
CA LYS A 111 -5.41 1.91 28.33
C LYS A 111 -6.02 1.54 26.98
N LYS A 112 -7.35 1.43 26.87
CA LYS A 112 -8.04 1.14 25.59
C LYS A 112 -7.90 2.30 24.59
N VAL A 113 -8.10 3.55 25.04
CA VAL A 113 -7.89 4.76 24.21
C VAL A 113 -6.43 4.87 23.76
N LYS A 114 -5.45 4.68 24.66
CA LYS A 114 -4.02 4.68 24.29
C LYS A 114 -3.66 3.55 23.32
N LYS A 115 -4.29 2.38 23.44
CA LYS A 115 -4.09 1.25 22.52
C LYS A 115 -4.67 1.57 21.14
N GLN A 116 -5.84 2.20 21.06
CA GLN A 116 -6.44 2.65 19.80
C GLN A 116 -5.63 3.78 19.14
N GLN A 117 -5.16 4.77 19.90
CA GLN A 117 -4.28 5.84 19.39
C GLN A 117 -2.93 5.30 18.89
N LYS A 118 -2.35 4.27 19.54
CA LYS A 118 -1.12 3.61 19.06
C LYS A 118 -1.29 2.87 17.75
N VAL A 119 -2.50 2.51 17.33
CA VAL A 119 -2.73 1.82 16.03
C VAL A 119 -2.52 2.77 14.84
N VAL A 120 -2.62 4.09 15.03
CA VAL A 120 -2.41 5.10 13.97
C VAL A 120 -0.93 5.46 13.78
N VAL A 121 -0.07 5.22 14.77
CA VAL A 121 1.39 5.37 14.64
C VAL A 121 2.01 3.98 14.48
N LYS A 122 1.70 3.29 13.37
CA LYS A 122 2.58 2.22 12.91
C LYS A 122 3.87 2.90 12.47
N ASP A 123 5.00 2.47 13.02
CA ASP A 123 6.33 2.92 12.63
C ASP A 123 6.41 3.15 11.12
N VAL A 124 6.54 4.42 10.72
CA VAL A 124 6.61 4.85 9.30
C VAL A 124 7.89 4.33 8.64
N TYR A 125 8.80 3.73 9.41
CA TYR A 125 10.05 3.15 8.94
C TYR A 125 10.18 1.69 9.36
N LYS A 126 9.68 0.78 8.53
CA LYS A 126 10.17 -0.61 8.56
C LYS A 126 11.54 -0.64 7.88
N PHE A 127 12.61 -0.70 8.67
CA PHE A 127 13.92 -1.10 8.15
C PHE A 127 13.80 -2.53 7.61
N GLN A 128 13.65 -2.65 6.29
CA GLN A 128 13.51 -3.95 5.65
C GLN A 128 14.87 -4.65 5.68
N THR A 129 14.92 -5.83 6.27
CA THR A 129 16.15 -6.62 6.37
C THR A 129 16.59 -7.08 4.98
N SER A 130 17.91 -7.21 4.80
CA SER A 130 18.47 -7.65 3.53
C SER A 130 17.95 -9.04 3.15
N ASN A 131 17.35 -9.16 1.95
CA ASN A 131 16.87 -10.43 1.39
C ASN A 131 18.00 -11.49 1.43
N PRO A 132 17.79 -12.70 1.97
CA PRO A 132 18.81 -13.75 2.02
C PRO A 132 19.46 -14.03 0.66
N TYR A 133 18.68 -13.97 -0.42
CA TYR A 133 19.18 -14.15 -1.79
C TYR A 133 20.17 -13.04 -2.21
N GLY A 134 19.87 -11.80 -1.84
CA GLY A 134 20.75 -10.65 -2.10
C GLY A 134 22.05 -10.73 -1.32
N ARG A 135 22.01 -11.23 -0.08
CA ARG A 135 23.22 -11.46 0.72
C ARG A 135 24.12 -12.51 0.09
N MET A 136 23.56 -13.63 -0.35
CA MET A 136 24.33 -14.69 -1.02
C MET A 136 24.94 -14.18 -2.33
N SER A 137 24.16 -13.46 -3.14
CA SER A 137 24.62 -12.88 -4.39
C SER A 137 25.77 -11.89 -4.19
N ASN A 138 25.66 -11.02 -3.18
CA ASN A 138 26.70 -10.05 -2.86
C ASN A 138 28.00 -10.70 -2.38
N ARG A 139 27.95 -11.84 -1.67
CA ARG A 139 29.18 -12.53 -1.26
C ARG A 139 30.07 -12.93 -2.44
N LEU A 140 29.47 -13.24 -3.59
CA LEU A 140 30.20 -13.71 -4.77
C LEU A 140 30.50 -12.60 -5.78
N PHE A 141 29.55 -11.69 -6.03
CA PHE A 141 29.62 -10.77 -7.17
C PHE A 141 29.71 -9.29 -6.82
N LEU A 142 29.74 -8.90 -5.54
CA LEU A 142 29.72 -7.48 -5.15
C LEU A 142 30.86 -6.66 -5.78
N ASN A 143 32.09 -7.17 -5.77
CA ASN A 143 33.26 -6.47 -6.31
C ASN A 143 33.14 -6.22 -7.82
N ILE A 144 32.60 -7.20 -8.56
CA ILE A 144 32.41 -7.12 -10.00
C ILE A 144 31.28 -6.11 -10.30
N SER A 145 30.16 -6.23 -9.58
CA SER A 145 29.01 -5.34 -9.73
C SER A 145 29.37 -3.88 -9.42
N GLN A 146 30.15 -3.62 -8.37
CA GLN A 146 30.60 -2.27 -8.03
C GLN A 146 31.45 -1.67 -9.14
N ARG A 147 32.48 -2.39 -9.61
CA ARG A 147 33.36 -1.93 -10.71
C ARG A 147 32.58 -1.58 -11.97
N LEU A 148 31.60 -2.40 -12.34
CA LEU A 148 30.79 -2.18 -13.55
C LEU A 148 29.81 -1.01 -13.41
N VAL A 149 29.24 -0.81 -12.22
CA VAL A 149 28.34 0.31 -11.96
C VAL A 149 29.13 1.63 -11.91
N ASP A 150 30.29 1.63 -11.26
CA ASP A 150 31.16 2.81 -11.14
C ASP A 150 31.82 3.17 -12.48
N GLY A 151 32.16 2.16 -13.29
CA GLY A 151 32.61 2.32 -14.68
C GLY A 151 31.51 2.75 -15.66
N GLY A 152 30.28 2.95 -15.21
CA GLY A 152 29.17 3.48 -16.01
C GLY A 152 28.46 2.48 -16.92
N ALA A 153 28.85 1.20 -16.92
CA ALA A 153 28.39 0.18 -17.86
C ALA A 153 26.89 -0.22 -17.72
N PHE A 154 26.15 0.34 -16.75
CA PHE A 154 24.74 0.03 -16.50
C PHE A 154 23.92 1.26 -16.05
N LYS A 155 24.19 2.43 -16.65
CA LYS A 155 23.51 3.70 -16.26
C LYS A 155 21.98 3.63 -16.40
N SER A 156 21.47 3.05 -17.48
CA SER A 156 20.03 2.83 -17.71
C SER A 156 19.39 1.99 -16.62
N LEU A 157 19.96 0.83 -16.32
CA LEU A 157 19.49 -0.08 -15.30
C LEU A 157 19.48 0.57 -13.91
N ARG A 158 20.53 1.34 -13.58
CA ARG A 158 20.58 2.11 -12.32
C ARG A 158 19.45 3.12 -12.22
N LEU A 159 19.14 3.83 -13.30
CA LEU A 159 18.03 4.77 -13.35
C LEU A 159 16.68 4.05 -13.23
N ASP A 160 16.50 2.93 -13.91
CA ASP A 160 15.25 2.17 -13.87
C ASP A 160 15.00 1.58 -12.48
N ILE A 161 16.03 1.03 -11.83
CA ILE A 161 15.92 0.54 -10.44
C ILE A 161 15.53 1.69 -9.51
N ARG A 162 16.18 2.85 -9.62
CA ARG A 162 15.86 4.03 -8.78
C ARG A 162 14.42 4.50 -8.98
N LYS A 163 13.90 4.44 -10.22
CA LYS A 163 12.52 4.84 -10.55
C LYS A 163 11.48 3.76 -10.23
N SER A 164 11.87 2.49 -10.15
CA SER A 164 10.97 1.34 -9.92
C SER A 164 10.56 1.11 -8.46
N ASN A 165 10.92 2.00 -7.52
CA ASN A 165 10.62 1.83 -6.08
C ASN A 165 11.04 0.46 -5.51
N LEU A 166 12.00 -0.21 -6.13
CA LEU A 166 12.56 -1.45 -5.61
C LEU A 166 13.41 -1.12 -4.39
N ASN A 167 13.12 -1.78 -3.27
CA ASN A 167 13.86 -1.64 -2.01
C ASN A 167 15.20 -2.40 -2.04
N ILE A 168 15.92 -2.33 -3.16
CA ILE A 168 17.18 -3.04 -3.40
C ILE A 168 18.16 -2.07 -4.06
N LEU A 169 19.39 -2.02 -3.56
CA LEU A 169 20.44 -1.19 -4.16
C LEU A 169 20.78 -1.69 -5.57
N SER A 170 21.08 -0.78 -6.49
CA SER A 170 21.40 -1.12 -7.88
C SER A 170 22.58 -2.08 -8.00
N THR A 171 23.59 -1.94 -7.14
CA THR A 171 24.75 -2.84 -7.07
C THR A 171 24.36 -4.24 -6.61
N THR A 172 23.49 -4.36 -5.59
CA THR A 172 22.97 -5.63 -5.11
C THR A 172 22.10 -6.32 -6.16
N PHE A 173 21.27 -5.56 -6.89
CA PHE A 173 20.46 -6.11 -7.97
C PHE A 173 21.34 -6.65 -9.11
N LEU A 174 22.39 -5.94 -9.52
CA LEU A 174 23.33 -6.43 -10.52
C LEU A 174 24.05 -7.71 -10.06
N SER A 175 24.43 -7.80 -8.78
CA SER A 175 24.98 -9.03 -8.19
C SER A 175 23.98 -10.19 -8.25
N MET A 176 22.68 -9.92 -8.03
CA MET A 176 21.63 -10.92 -8.18
C MET A 176 21.50 -11.40 -9.63
N ILE A 177 21.62 -10.51 -10.63
CA ILE A 177 21.61 -10.90 -12.05
C ILE A 177 22.75 -11.88 -12.33
N PHE A 178 23.99 -11.53 -11.96
CA PHE A 178 25.14 -12.40 -12.21
C PHE A 178 25.04 -13.75 -11.48
N PHE A 179 24.52 -13.74 -10.25
CA PHE A 179 24.29 -14.96 -9.50
C PHE A 179 23.20 -15.83 -10.15
N SER A 180 22.07 -15.25 -10.57
CA SER A 180 21.03 -15.95 -11.35
C SER A 180 21.57 -16.57 -12.64
N THR A 181 22.41 -15.84 -13.39
CA THR A 181 22.99 -16.36 -14.63
C THR A 181 23.94 -17.53 -14.39
N LEU A 182 24.71 -17.47 -13.29
CA LEU A 182 25.59 -18.57 -12.90
C LEU A 182 24.77 -19.82 -12.54
N VAL A 183 23.71 -19.66 -11.75
CA VAL A 183 22.80 -20.76 -11.38
C VAL A 183 22.10 -21.33 -12.63
N SER A 184 21.67 -20.46 -13.56
CA SER A 184 21.06 -20.87 -14.82
C SER A 184 22.01 -21.69 -15.71
N PHE A 185 23.31 -21.41 -15.68
CA PHE A 185 24.30 -22.20 -16.41
C PHE A 185 24.36 -23.64 -15.88
N PHE A 186 24.47 -23.82 -14.57
CA PHE A 186 24.48 -25.17 -13.96
C PHE A 186 23.16 -25.92 -14.21
N LEU A 187 22.02 -25.23 -14.11
CA LEU A 187 20.71 -25.79 -14.50
C LEU A 187 20.68 -26.20 -15.98
N GLY A 188 21.23 -25.37 -16.87
CA GLY A 188 21.33 -25.66 -18.30
C GLY A 188 22.15 -26.92 -18.58
N VAL A 189 23.25 -27.14 -17.87
CA VAL A 189 24.05 -28.38 -17.95
C VAL A 189 23.25 -29.60 -17.49
N LEU A 190 22.50 -29.50 -16.39
CA LEU A 190 21.62 -30.59 -15.93
C LEU A 190 20.52 -30.92 -16.94
N ILE A 191 19.88 -29.89 -17.51
CA ILE A 191 18.85 -30.04 -18.54
C ILE A 191 19.42 -30.65 -19.81
N MET A 192 20.62 -30.23 -20.23
CA MET A 192 21.33 -30.85 -21.34
C MET A 192 21.58 -32.34 -21.07
N GLY A 193 22.03 -32.70 -19.87
CA GLY A 193 22.19 -34.09 -19.46
C GLY A 193 20.89 -34.89 -19.60
N PHE A 194 19.77 -34.34 -19.14
CA PHE A 194 18.46 -34.97 -19.28
C PHE A 194 18.08 -35.21 -20.74
N PHE A 195 18.19 -34.20 -21.60
CA PHE A 195 17.83 -34.32 -23.02
C PHE A 195 18.78 -35.19 -23.85
N LEU A 196 19.99 -35.48 -23.33
CA LEU A 196 20.94 -36.39 -23.96
C LEU A 196 20.46 -37.85 -23.87
N PHE A 197 19.83 -38.24 -22.76
CA PHE A 197 19.36 -39.61 -22.51
C PHE A 197 17.86 -39.81 -22.79
N PHE A 198 17.04 -38.77 -22.70
CA PHE A 198 15.59 -38.86 -22.83
C PHE A 198 15.05 -38.10 -24.05
N ASN A 199 14.04 -38.68 -24.71
CA ASN A 199 13.23 -38.02 -25.72
C ASN A 199 11.80 -37.80 -25.19
N VAL A 200 11.29 -36.58 -25.36
CA VAL A 200 9.99 -36.14 -24.84
C VAL A 200 9.08 -35.79 -26.01
N ASN A 201 7.97 -36.51 -26.16
CA ASN A 201 6.94 -36.23 -27.17
C ASN A 201 5.71 -35.59 -26.50
N PHE A 202 5.44 -34.31 -26.78
CA PHE A 202 4.34 -33.56 -26.16
C PHE A 202 2.93 -34.07 -26.55
N LEU A 203 2.76 -34.67 -27.73
CA LEU A 203 1.45 -35.16 -28.19
C LEU A 203 1.02 -36.47 -27.52
N GLU A 204 1.98 -37.34 -27.19
CA GLU A 204 1.72 -38.63 -26.55
C GLU A 204 2.01 -38.61 -25.03
N LEU A 205 2.46 -37.47 -24.50
CA LEU A 205 2.87 -37.26 -23.11
C LEU A 205 3.80 -38.38 -22.57
N SER A 206 4.68 -38.92 -23.41
CA SER A 206 5.57 -40.03 -23.04
C SER A 206 7.04 -39.63 -23.06
N ILE A 207 7.80 -40.17 -22.09
CA ILE A 207 9.25 -40.01 -21.96
C ILE A 207 9.87 -41.36 -22.29
N LYS A 208 10.66 -41.43 -23.38
CA LYS A 208 11.34 -42.66 -23.82
C LYS A 208 12.84 -42.46 -23.78
N LEU A 209 13.59 -43.53 -23.50
CA LEU A 209 15.04 -43.54 -23.61
C LEU A 209 15.45 -43.31 -25.07
N TYR A 210 16.42 -42.44 -25.29
CA TYR A 210 16.94 -42.16 -26.61
C TYR A 210 17.84 -43.31 -27.06
N SER A 211 17.46 -43.99 -28.14
CA SER A 211 18.17 -45.13 -28.73
C SER A 211 18.95 -44.80 -30.01
N GLY A 212 19.03 -43.51 -30.39
CA GLY A 212 19.73 -43.06 -31.59
C GLY A 212 21.23 -42.80 -31.35
N ASN A 213 21.89 -42.18 -32.34
CA ASN A 213 23.31 -41.83 -32.22
C ASN A 213 23.51 -40.67 -31.22
N TYR A 214 24.15 -40.99 -30.08
CA TYR A 214 24.42 -40.03 -29.01
C TYR A 214 25.29 -38.84 -29.46
N LEU A 215 26.19 -39.03 -30.43
CA LEU A 215 27.03 -37.94 -30.94
C LEU A 215 26.19 -36.86 -31.64
N LEU A 216 25.27 -37.28 -32.51
CA LEU A 216 24.33 -36.38 -33.19
C LEU A 216 23.38 -35.68 -32.20
N ARG A 217 22.97 -36.39 -31.14
CA ARG A 217 22.14 -35.80 -30.07
C ARG A 217 22.91 -34.75 -29.27
N PHE A 218 24.17 -35.02 -28.93
CA PHE A 218 25.04 -34.07 -28.24
C PHE A 218 25.13 -32.74 -29.00
N LEU A 219 25.43 -32.78 -30.31
CA LEU A 219 25.50 -31.56 -31.14
C LEU A 219 24.17 -30.78 -31.13
N LYS A 220 23.01 -31.46 -31.12
CA LYS A 220 21.69 -30.81 -31.09
C LYS A 220 21.35 -30.15 -29.75
N VAL A 221 21.93 -30.59 -28.65
CA VAL A 221 21.59 -30.14 -27.28
C VAL A 221 22.69 -29.27 -26.67
N PHE A 222 23.89 -29.27 -27.27
CA PHE A 222 25.07 -28.54 -26.79
C PHE A 222 24.87 -27.03 -26.59
N TRP A 223 23.95 -26.41 -27.32
CA TRP A 223 23.66 -24.98 -27.21
C TRP A 223 22.84 -24.62 -25.96
N ILE A 224 22.15 -25.58 -25.32
CA ILE A 224 21.24 -25.31 -24.19
C ILE A 224 21.92 -24.65 -22.99
N PRO A 225 23.09 -25.12 -22.49
CA PRO A 225 23.77 -24.50 -21.36
C PRO A 225 24.23 -23.06 -21.62
N PHE A 226 24.40 -22.66 -22.89
CA PHE A 226 24.77 -21.30 -23.26
C PHE A 226 23.53 -20.41 -23.46
N ALA A 227 22.47 -20.94 -24.07
CA ALA A 227 21.24 -20.21 -24.31
C ALA A 227 20.49 -19.85 -23.02
N MET A 228 20.48 -20.75 -22.03
CA MET A 228 19.76 -20.54 -20.76
C MET A 228 20.28 -19.33 -19.95
N PRO A 229 21.60 -19.17 -19.71
CA PRO A 229 22.16 -17.97 -19.07
C PRO A 229 21.88 -16.68 -19.83
N ILE A 230 21.95 -16.72 -21.16
CA ILE A 230 21.67 -15.53 -21.99
C ILE A 230 20.22 -15.11 -21.82
N LEU A 231 19.28 -16.07 -21.91
CA LEU A 231 17.86 -15.82 -21.71
C LEU A 231 17.59 -15.27 -20.30
N THR A 232 18.15 -15.88 -19.26
CA THR A 232 17.96 -15.42 -17.88
C THR A 232 18.54 -14.02 -17.66
N PHE A 233 19.72 -13.71 -18.23
CA PHE A 233 20.27 -12.36 -18.17
C PHE A 233 19.33 -11.32 -18.79
N ILE A 234 18.81 -11.60 -20.00
CA ILE A 234 17.90 -10.69 -20.71
C ILE A 234 16.60 -10.47 -19.92
N LEU A 235 16.01 -11.54 -19.38
CA LEU A 235 14.78 -11.46 -18.59
C LEU A 235 14.98 -10.63 -17.31
N PHE A 236 16.04 -10.91 -16.55
CA PHE A 236 16.33 -10.18 -15.31
C PHE A 236 16.74 -8.73 -15.57
N TYR A 237 17.48 -8.45 -16.65
CA TYR A 237 17.82 -7.09 -17.04
C TYR A 237 16.58 -6.27 -17.44
N SER A 238 15.60 -6.90 -18.09
CA SER A 238 14.36 -6.24 -18.52
C SER A 238 13.35 -6.04 -17.37
N TYR A 239 13.49 -6.79 -16.27
CA TYR A 239 12.54 -6.79 -15.16
C TYR A 239 12.33 -5.41 -14.52
N PRO A 240 13.38 -4.64 -14.12
CA PRO A 240 13.18 -3.30 -13.53
C PRO A 240 12.49 -2.32 -14.48
N GLY A 241 12.74 -2.44 -15.79
CA GLY A 241 12.08 -1.62 -16.80
C GLY A 241 10.59 -1.92 -16.89
N ALA A 242 10.20 -3.20 -16.84
CA ALA A 242 8.81 -3.63 -16.82
C ALA A 242 8.10 -3.18 -15.52
N GLU A 243 8.75 -3.35 -14.37
CA GLU A 243 8.22 -2.94 -13.06
C GLU A 243 8.02 -1.42 -12.99
N LYS A 244 9.02 -0.63 -13.43
CA LYS A 244 8.93 0.82 -13.55
C LYS A 244 7.71 1.24 -14.37
N LYS A 245 7.48 0.60 -15.51
CA LYS A 245 6.31 0.90 -16.37
C LYS A 245 4.99 0.54 -15.68
N SER A 246 4.94 -0.60 -14.98
CA SER A 246 3.75 -1.00 -14.21
C SER A 246 3.42 0.02 -13.12
N ILE A 247 4.43 0.44 -12.35
CA ILE A 247 4.27 1.44 -11.29
C ILE A 247 3.84 2.79 -11.87
N ALA A 248 4.47 3.24 -12.97
CA ALA A 248 4.06 4.48 -13.66
C ALA A 248 2.57 4.44 -14.02
N GLN A 249 2.11 3.35 -14.64
CA GLN A 249 0.70 3.18 -15.02
C GLN A 249 -0.24 3.10 -13.82
N ARG A 250 0.20 2.56 -12.68
CA ARG A 250 -0.61 2.53 -11.46
C ARG A 250 -0.71 3.91 -10.81
N ILE A 251 0.38 4.67 -10.79
CA ILE A 251 0.36 6.09 -10.37
C ILE A 251 -0.58 6.87 -11.28
N ASP A 252 -0.39 6.79 -12.60
CA ASP A 252 -1.19 7.52 -13.60
C ASP A 252 -2.69 7.24 -13.49
N ARG A 253 -3.08 6.03 -13.07
CA ARG A 253 -4.48 5.67 -12.79
C ARG A 253 -5.06 6.34 -11.55
N GLU A 254 -4.26 6.49 -10.50
CA GLU A 254 -4.67 7.17 -9.27
C GLU A 254 -4.68 8.70 -9.45
N MET A 255 -3.87 9.23 -10.37
CA MET A 255 -3.63 10.67 -10.55
C MET A 255 -4.88 11.55 -10.60
N PRO A 256 -5.90 11.27 -11.43
CA PRO A 256 -7.07 12.16 -11.53
C PRO A 256 -7.78 12.28 -10.17
N PHE A 257 -7.95 11.16 -9.47
CA PHE A 257 -8.64 11.11 -8.18
C PHE A 257 -7.84 11.77 -7.06
N VAL A 258 -6.53 11.54 -7.05
CA VAL A 258 -5.62 12.18 -6.10
C VAL A 258 -5.67 13.70 -6.25
N VAL A 259 -5.56 14.21 -7.48
CA VAL A 259 -5.53 15.67 -7.72
C VAL A 259 -6.88 16.32 -7.43
N ILE A 260 -8.00 15.64 -7.70
CA ILE A 260 -9.33 16.09 -7.24
C ILE A 260 -9.38 16.21 -5.73
N HIS A 261 -8.90 15.18 -5.01
CA HIS A 261 -8.89 15.19 -3.56
C HIS A 261 -8.01 16.33 -3.02
N MET A 262 -6.85 16.57 -3.62
CA MET A 262 -5.99 17.70 -3.30
C MET A 262 -6.68 19.05 -3.57
N ALA A 263 -7.39 19.20 -4.69
CA ALA A 263 -8.16 20.39 -5.02
C ALA A 263 -9.24 20.65 -3.95
N SER A 264 -10.02 19.63 -3.57
CA SER A 264 -11.06 19.72 -2.55
C SER A 264 -10.51 20.13 -1.18
N ILE A 265 -9.37 19.55 -0.75
CA ILE A 265 -8.75 19.89 0.52
C ILE A 265 -8.15 21.30 0.47
N SER A 266 -7.51 21.69 -0.64
CA SER A 266 -6.90 23.01 -0.79
C SER A 266 -7.91 24.16 -0.69
N GLY A 267 -9.19 23.91 -0.99
CA GLY A 267 -10.28 24.86 -0.81
C GLY A 267 -10.48 25.35 0.63
N SER A 268 -9.98 24.61 1.62
CA SER A 268 -10.05 24.96 3.05
C SER A 268 -8.84 25.74 3.57
N GLY A 269 -7.91 26.15 2.69
CA GLY A 269 -6.71 26.91 3.08
C GLY A 269 -5.64 26.07 3.77
N ILE A 270 -5.72 24.74 3.70
CA ILE A 270 -4.72 23.83 4.27
C ILE A 270 -3.40 23.96 3.51
N GLU A 271 -2.30 23.98 4.26
CA GLU A 271 -0.96 24.05 3.69
C GLU A 271 -0.61 22.83 2.82
N PRO A 272 0.14 22.98 1.71
CA PRO A 272 0.46 21.89 0.79
C PRO A 272 1.09 20.67 1.47
N ILE A 273 1.92 20.88 2.50
CA ILE A 273 2.61 19.81 3.23
C ILE A 273 1.62 18.88 3.95
N GLU A 274 0.55 19.45 4.54
CA GLU A 274 -0.49 18.68 5.21
C GLU A 274 -1.40 17.98 4.19
N ILE A 275 -1.66 18.60 3.02
CA ILE A 275 -2.35 17.92 1.91
C ILE A 275 -1.58 16.64 1.50
N PHE A 276 -0.26 16.73 1.31
CA PHE A 276 0.55 15.55 0.95
C PHE A 276 0.50 14.47 2.02
N LYS A 277 0.45 14.87 3.29
CA LYS A 277 0.33 13.94 4.43
C LYS A 277 -1.01 13.22 4.45
N ILE A 278 -2.12 13.92 4.15
CA ILE A 278 -3.44 13.29 4.01
C ILE A 278 -3.41 12.24 2.89
N ILE A 279 -2.90 12.59 1.70
CA ILE A 279 -2.78 11.67 0.57
C ILE A 279 -1.84 10.50 0.88
N ALA A 280 -0.70 10.78 1.53
CA ALA A 280 0.29 9.78 1.93
C ALA A 280 -0.22 8.81 3.00
N LEU A 281 -1.18 9.21 3.84
CA LEU A 281 -1.78 8.34 4.85
C LEU A 281 -3.00 7.59 4.34
N SER A 282 -3.65 8.09 3.28
CA SER A 282 -4.76 7.40 2.64
C SER A 282 -4.32 6.02 2.11
N LYS A 283 -5.18 5.02 2.33
CA LYS A 283 -5.03 3.68 1.74
C LYS A 283 -5.60 3.60 0.34
N GLU A 284 -6.37 4.59 -0.09
CA GLU A 284 -7.01 4.63 -1.41
C GLU A 284 -5.99 4.84 -2.53
N TYR A 285 -4.87 5.50 -2.22
CA TYR A 285 -3.84 5.86 -3.20
C TYR A 285 -2.49 5.26 -2.78
N GLU A 286 -2.34 3.94 -2.92
CA GLU A 286 -1.14 3.25 -2.48
C GLU A 286 0.10 3.72 -3.26
N PHE A 287 -0.03 3.88 -4.59
CA PHE A 287 1.11 4.16 -5.47
C PHE A 287 1.48 5.65 -5.45
N ALA A 288 0.51 6.55 -5.62
CA ALA A 288 0.73 7.99 -5.49
C ALA A 288 1.12 8.37 -4.06
N GLY A 289 0.46 7.78 -3.05
CA GLY A 289 0.80 7.99 -1.63
C GLY A 289 2.25 7.61 -1.30
N ARG A 290 2.81 6.56 -1.92
CA ARG A 290 4.25 6.24 -1.81
C ARG A 290 5.14 7.36 -2.34
N GLU A 291 4.79 7.98 -3.46
CA GLU A 291 5.57 9.10 -4.01
C GLU A 291 5.45 10.36 -3.12
N PHE A 292 4.26 10.67 -2.60
CA PHE A 292 4.10 11.78 -1.64
C PHE A 292 4.87 11.54 -0.34
N ARG A 293 4.95 10.30 0.15
CA ARG A 293 5.81 9.96 1.31
C ARG A 293 7.28 10.28 1.05
N LYS A 294 7.78 10.15 -0.19
CA LYS A 294 9.16 10.54 -0.51
C LYS A 294 9.37 12.04 -0.35
N ILE A 295 8.38 12.86 -0.72
CA ILE A 295 8.43 14.32 -0.55
C ILE A 295 8.47 14.64 0.95
N LEU A 296 7.55 14.07 1.73
CA LEU A 296 7.48 14.26 3.18
C LEU A 296 8.75 13.80 3.90
N ASN A 297 9.36 12.69 3.46
CA ASN A 297 10.64 12.23 4.01
C ASN A 297 11.77 13.22 3.69
N GLN A 298 11.78 13.80 2.49
CA GLN A 298 12.77 14.80 2.11
C GLN A 298 12.66 16.10 2.90
N THR A 299 11.44 16.56 3.18
CA THR A 299 11.23 17.77 3.98
C THR A 299 11.44 17.52 5.46
N ASN A 300 10.85 16.46 6.02
CA ASN A 300 10.79 16.25 7.47
C ASN A 300 12.03 15.54 8.04
N LEU A 301 12.68 14.66 7.27
CA LEU A 301 13.86 13.92 7.76
C LEU A 301 15.17 14.54 7.27
N TYR A 302 15.23 14.90 5.98
CA TYR A 302 16.46 15.42 5.38
C TYR A 302 16.57 16.95 5.44
N GLY A 303 15.50 17.64 5.85
CA GLY A 303 15.49 19.11 5.99
C GLY A 303 15.58 19.86 4.66
N TYR A 304 15.23 19.23 3.54
CA TYR A 304 15.16 19.92 2.25
C TYR A 304 13.97 20.89 2.21
N ASP A 305 14.13 22.02 1.54
CA ASP A 305 13.01 22.91 1.25
C ASP A 305 11.99 22.22 0.32
N LEU A 306 10.73 22.65 0.41
CA LEU A 306 9.64 22.01 -0.33
C LEU A 306 9.88 22.05 -1.85
N SER A 307 10.44 23.13 -2.38
CA SER A 307 10.68 23.28 -3.82
C SER A 307 11.75 22.29 -4.33
N THR A 308 12.83 22.11 -3.56
CA THR A 308 13.88 21.12 -3.82
C THR A 308 13.33 19.70 -3.67
N ALA A 309 12.52 19.44 -2.64
CA ALA A 309 11.89 18.14 -2.45
C ALA A 309 10.98 17.76 -3.62
N LEU A 310 10.14 18.69 -4.08
CA LEU A 310 9.29 18.50 -5.26
C LEU A 310 10.12 18.20 -6.52
N ARG A 311 11.19 18.96 -6.77
CA ARG A 311 12.08 18.76 -7.93
C ARG A 311 12.86 17.46 -7.89
N ASN A 312 13.31 17.04 -6.71
CA ASN A 312 14.02 15.77 -6.53
C ASN A 312 13.08 14.58 -6.77
N VAL A 313 11.86 14.64 -6.24
CA VAL A 313 10.86 13.58 -6.45
C VAL A 313 10.38 13.57 -7.91
N SER A 314 10.13 14.73 -8.53
CA SER A 314 9.74 14.82 -9.94
C SER A 314 10.78 14.24 -10.90
N ALA A 315 12.07 14.35 -10.59
CA ALA A 315 13.14 13.75 -11.39
C ALA A 315 13.25 12.21 -11.21
N SER A 316 12.85 11.71 -10.02
CA SER A 316 13.01 10.30 -9.63
C SER A 316 11.74 9.46 -9.76
N THR A 317 10.58 10.06 -10.01
CA THR A 317 9.33 9.35 -10.20
C THR A 317 9.29 8.61 -11.55
N PRO A 318 8.62 7.45 -11.66
CA PRO A 318 8.47 6.74 -12.92
C PRO A 318 7.34 7.31 -13.80
N SER A 319 6.36 8.03 -13.23
CA SER A 319 5.22 8.62 -13.95
C SER A 319 5.55 10.01 -14.49
N LEU A 320 5.28 10.24 -15.78
CA LEU A 320 5.44 11.56 -16.40
C LEU A 320 4.38 12.55 -15.89
N ARG A 321 3.11 12.13 -15.79
CA ARG A 321 2.00 12.96 -15.31
C ARG A 321 2.22 13.45 -13.89
N PHE A 322 2.76 12.58 -13.02
CA PHE A 322 3.12 12.94 -11.64
C PHE A 322 4.31 13.90 -11.61
N SER A 323 5.33 13.66 -12.44
CA SER A 323 6.47 14.58 -12.57
C SER A 323 6.03 15.99 -12.97
N GLU A 324 5.13 16.10 -13.95
CA GLU A 324 4.54 17.38 -14.38
C GLU A 324 3.71 18.05 -13.29
N LEU A 325 2.90 17.28 -12.54
CA LEU A 325 2.14 17.80 -11.40
C LEU A 325 3.09 18.44 -10.37
N LEU A 326 4.15 17.73 -9.97
CA LEU A 326 5.09 18.23 -8.96
C LEU A 326 5.90 19.43 -9.46
N ASN A 327 6.32 19.44 -10.73
CA ASN A 327 7.02 20.58 -11.32
C ASN A 327 6.11 21.81 -11.42
N GLY A 328 4.88 21.66 -11.91
CA GLY A 328 3.91 22.75 -11.99
C GLY A 328 3.54 23.31 -10.61
N MET A 329 3.48 22.44 -9.61
CA MET A 329 3.29 22.82 -8.21
C MET A 329 4.48 23.60 -7.67
N GLY A 330 5.70 23.13 -7.90
CA GLY A 330 6.92 23.83 -7.48
C GLY A 330 7.00 25.23 -8.09
N VAL A 331 6.62 25.38 -9.36
CA VAL A 331 6.54 26.69 -10.03
C VAL A 331 5.47 27.58 -9.36
N THR A 332 4.26 27.06 -9.17
CA THR A 332 3.15 27.82 -8.55
C THR A 332 3.50 28.30 -7.14
N ILE A 333 4.10 27.44 -6.32
CA ILE A 333 4.51 27.79 -4.95
C ILE A 333 5.61 28.85 -4.98
N ASN A 334 6.64 28.68 -5.82
CA ASN A 334 7.75 29.63 -5.90
C ASN A 334 7.34 30.99 -6.47
N SER A 335 6.32 31.05 -7.33
CA SER A 335 5.78 32.29 -7.87
C SER A 335 4.74 32.97 -6.95
N GLY A 336 4.42 32.37 -5.80
CA GLY A 336 3.35 32.87 -4.91
C GLY A 336 1.95 32.77 -5.51
N GLY A 337 1.74 31.84 -6.45
CA GLY A 337 0.46 31.62 -7.11
C GLY A 337 -0.54 30.86 -6.23
N ASP A 338 -1.81 30.93 -6.59
CA ASP A 338 -2.86 30.18 -5.88
C ASP A 338 -2.80 28.68 -6.20
N ILE A 339 -2.39 27.91 -5.19
CA ILE A 339 -2.26 26.47 -5.26
C ILE A 339 -3.61 25.77 -5.48
N ARG A 340 -4.71 26.36 -4.99
CA ARG A 340 -6.05 25.81 -5.17
C ARG A 340 -6.45 25.86 -6.64
N THR A 341 -6.34 27.04 -7.26
CA THR A 341 -6.61 27.21 -8.69
C THR A 341 -5.72 26.28 -9.53
N PHE A 342 -4.46 26.07 -9.14
CA PHE A 342 -3.59 25.10 -9.81
C PHE A 342 -4.14 23.67 -9.74
N PHE A 343 -4.53 23.19 -8.55
CA PHE A 343 -5.09 21.85 -8.40
C PHE A 343 -6.42 21.68 -9.13
N GLU A 344 -7.32 22.67 -9.08
CA GLU A 344 -8.61 22.62 -9.79
C GLU A 344 -8.39 22.47 -11.30
N LYS A 345 -7.54 23.31 -11.91
CA LYS A 345 -7.21 23.22 -13.35
C LYS A 345 -6.53 21.91 -13.72
N ARG A 346 -5.60 21.42 -12.88
CA ARG A 346 -4.89 20.16 -13.16
C ARG A 346 -5.81 18.95 -12.97
N ALA A 347 -6.74 18.99 -12.01
CA ALA A 347 -7.78 17.98 -11.84
C ALA A 347 -8.68 17.89 -13.07
N GLU A 348 -9.15 19.03 -13.60
CA GLU A 348 -9.97 19.09 -14.81
C GLU A 348 -9.24 18.49 -16.02
N SER A 349 -7.98 18.89 -16.23
CA SER A 349 -7.13 18.35 -17.30
C SER A 349 -6.94 16.83 -17.19
N LEU A 350 -6.60 16.31 -16.00
CA LEU A 350 -6.39 14.89 -15.78
C LEU A 350 -7.70 14.07 -15.91
N LEU A 351 -8.83 14.64 -15.48
CA LEU A 351 -10.15 14.03 -15.66
C LEU A 351 -10.55 13.95 -17.13
N LEU A 352 -10.30 15.01 -17.90
CA LEU A 352 -10.55 15.03 -19.34
C LEU A 352 -9.71 13.96 -20.04
N GLU A 353 -8.41 13.89 -19.74
CA GLU A 353 -7.52 12.83 -20.27
C GLU A 353 -8.04 11.44 -19.89
N HIS A 354 -8.46 11.23 -18.63
CA HIS A 354 -8.99 9.96 -18.17
C HIS A 354 -10.30 9.57 -18.88
N ARG A 355 -11.18 10.54 -19.15
CA ARG A 355 -12.42 10.33 -19.93
C ARG A 355 -12.10 9.93 -21.37
N LEU A 356 -11.17 10.62 -22.02
CA LEU A 356 -10.74 10.31 -23.39
C LEU A 356 -10.09 8.92 -23.48
N GLU A 357 -9.26 8.54 -22.50
CA GLU A 357 -8.68 7.20 -22.42
C GLU A 357 -9.77 6.11 -22.29
N ARG A 358 -10.78 6.35 -21.46
CA ARG A 358 -11.93 5.44 -21.31
C ARG A 358 -12.76 5.34 -22.59
N GLU A 359 -13.03 6.47 -23.24
CA GLU A 359 -13.78 6.49 -24.50
C GLU A 359 -13.03 5.72 -25.60
N LYS A 360 -11.71 5.91 -25.70
CA LYS A 360 -10.86 5.14 -26.61
C LYS A 360 -10.88 3.63 -26.29
N ALA A 361 -10.88 3.27 -25.02
CA ALA A 361 -10.98 1.87 -24.60
C ALA A 361 -12.34 1.26 -24.98
N ILE A 362 -13.44 2.01 -24.81
CA ILE A 362 -14.79 1.60 -25.23
C ILE A 362 -14.84 1.43 -26.76
N LYS A 363 -14.32 2.39 -27.54
CA LYS A 363 -14.29 2.30 -29.00
C LYS A 363 -13.47 1.11 -29.48
N SER A 364 -12.35 0.82 -28.83
CA SER A 364 -11.55 -0.38 -29.11
C SER A 364 -12.33 -1.66 -28.80
N ALA A 365 -13.09 -1.70 -27.70
CA ALA A 365 -13.93 -2.84 -27.34
C ALA A 365 -15.07 -3.07 -28.34
N GLU A 366 -15.71 -1.99 -28.82
CA GLU A 366 -16.70 -2.02 -29.90
C GLU A 366 -16.10 -2.62 -31.18
N THR A 367 -14.91 -2.15 -31.58
CA THR A 367 -14.21 -2.68 -32.77
C THR A 367 -13.91 -4.19 -32.62
N PHE A 368 -13.55 -4.65 -31.43
CA PHE A 368 -13.36 -6.08 -31.17
C PHE A 368 -14.67 -6.87 -31.18
N MET A 369 -15.78 -6.27 -30.72
CA MET A 369 -17.10 -6.87 -30.80
C MET A 369 -17.54 -7.05 -32.27
N ASP A 370 -17.34 -6.04 -33.11
CA ASP A 370 -17.64 -6.12 -34.55
C ASP A 370 -16.81 -7.20 -35.24
N LEU A 371 -15.52 -7.29 -34.90
CA LEU A 371 -14.62 -8.34 -35.39
C LEU A 371 -15.09 -9.73 -34.96
N TYR A 372 -15.54 -9.87 -33.72
CA TYR A 372 -16.08 -11.14 -33.20
C TYR A 372 -17.34 -11.56 -33.95
N ILE A 373 -18.30 -10.63 -34.12
CA ILE A 373 -19.55 -10.91 -34.85
C ILE A 373 -19.24 -11.30 -36.31
N SER A 374 -18.31 -10.61 -36.96
CA SER A 374 -18.01 -10.83 -38.39
C SER A 374 -17.19 -12.11 -38.63
N ILE A 375 -16.09 -12.30 -37.91
CA ILE A 375 -15.16 -13.41 -38.16
C ILE A 375 -15.56 -14.66 -37.38
N VAL A 376 -15.92 -14.52 -36.12
CA VAL A 376 -16.13 -15.68 -35.24
C VAL A 376 -17.55 -16.22 -35.33
N ILE A 377 -18.55 -15.35 -35.57
CA ILE A 377 -19.96 -15.78 -35.70
C ILE A 377 -20.38 -15.89 -37.18
N ALA A 378 -20.29 -14.80 -37.95
CA ALA A 378 -20.88 -14.75 -39.28
C ALA A 378 -20.15 -15.66 -40.28
N THR A 379 -18.81 -15.72 -40.24
CA THR A 379 -18.03 -16.57 -41.16
C THR A 379 -18.37 -18.05 -41.02
N PRO A 380 -18.40 -18.64 -39.81
CA PRO A 380 -18.87 -20.02 -39.63
C PRO A 380 -20.32 -20.23 -40.02
N MET A 381 -21.20 -19.27 -39.73
CA MET A 381 -22.62 -19.37 -40.10
C MET A 381 -22.80 -19.42 -41.62
N ILE A 382 -22.08 -18.58 -42.37
CA ILE A 382 -22.07 -18.60 -43.84
C ILE A 382 -21.49 -19.92 -44.36
N MET A 383 -20.37 -20.37 -43.78
CA MET A 383 -19.73 -21.62 -44.17
C MET A 383 -20.63 -22.84 -43.92
N MET A 384 -21.38 -22.84 -42.82
CA MET A 384 -22.41 -23.84 -42.52
C MET A 384 -23.57 -23.78 -43.50
N MET A 385 -24.08 -22.58 -43.84
CA MET A 385 -25.11 -22.43 -44.88
C MET A 385 -24.66 -22.96 -46.24
N LEU A 386 -23.43 -22.64 -46.67
CA LEU A 386 -22.85 -23.14 -47.92
C LEU A 386 -22.74 -24.67 -47.91
N LEU A 387 -22.34 -25.26 -46.78
CA LEU A 387 -22.30 -26.72 -46.64
C LEU A 387 -23.69 -27.34 -46.78
N VAL A 388 -24.73 -26.74 -46.19
CA VAL A 388 -26.11 -27.21 -46.35
C VAL A 388 -26.52 -27.19 -47.82
N ILE A 389 -26.23 -26.11 -48.56
CA ILE A 389 -26.55 -25.99 -49.99
C ILE A 389 -25.82 -27.07 -50.80
N ILE A 390 -24.52 -27.31 -50.55
CA ILE A 390 -23.73 -28.35 -51.22
C ILE A 390 -24.31 -29.74 -50.93
N SER A 391 -24.63 -30.01 -49.66
CA SER A 391 -25.20 -31.29 -49.22
C SER A 391 -26.57 -31.57 -49.85
N VAL A 392 -27.41 -30.54 -50.02
CA VAL A 392 -28.73 -30.66 -50.66
C VAL A 392 -28.62 -30.78 -52.18
N SER A 393 -27.71 -30.03 -52.80
CA SER A 393 -27.49 -30.03 -54.25
C SER A 393 -26.78 -31.29 -54.76
N LYS A 394 -26.34 -32.18 -53.85
CA LYS A 394 -25.58 -33.41 -54.14
C LYS A 394 -24.36 -33.17 -55.04
N ILE A 395 -23.77 -31.98 -54.94
CA ILE A 395 -22.55 -31.65 -55.67
C ILE A 395 -21.42 -32.50 -55.07
N ASN A 396 -20.81 -33.34 -55.89
CA ASN A 396 -19.71 -34.19 -55.43
C ASN A 396 -18.43 -33.35 -55.29
N THR A 397 -18.17 -32.86 -54.08
CA THR A 397 -16.97 -32.09 -53.73
C THR A 397 -15.76 -32.97 -53.43
N GLY A 398 -15.88 -34.30 -53.52
CA GLY A 398 -14.82 -35.25 -53.21
C GLY A 398 -14.60 -35.50 -51.71
N PHE A 399 -15.29 -34.75 -50.84
CA PHE A 399 -15.28 -34.95 -49.38
C PHE A 399 -16.66 -35.39 -48.89
N ASN A 400 -16.69 -36.27 -47.89
CA ASN A 400 -17.95 -36.66 -47.26
C ASN A 400 -18.48 -35.49 -46.40
N THR A 401 -19.80 -35.30 -46.35
CA THR A 401 -20.46 -34.24 -45.58
C THR A 401 -19.98 -34.22 -44.12
N THR A 402 -19.82 -35.39 -43.49
CA THR A 402 -19.30 -35.49 -42.12
C THR A 402 -17.89 -34.92 -41.98
N GLN A 403 -16.99 -35.18 -42.95
CA GLN A 403 -15.62 -34.68 -42.91
C GLN A 403 -15.58 -33.16 -43.05
N MET A 404 -16.41 -32.59 -43.92
CA MET A 404 -16.51 -31.14 -44.11
C MET A 404 -17.07 -30.46 -42.85
N THR A 405 -18.11 -31.01 -42.23
CA THR A 405 -18.68 -30.45 -41.00
C THR A 405 -17.68 -30.53 -39.84
N THR A 406 -16.95 -31.64 -39.68
CA THR A 406 -15.89 -31.76 -38.67
C THR A 406 -14.75 -30.78 -38.93
N ALA A 407 -14.34 -30.57 -40.18
CA ALA A 407 -13.32 -29.59 -40.52
C ALA A 407 -13.75 -28.15 -40.19
N ILE A 408 -15.01 -27.79 -40.50
CA ILE A 408 -15.56 -26.47 -40.15
C ILE A 408 -15.57 -26.29 -38.63
N MET A 409 -16.10 -27.26 -37.87
CA MET A 409 -16.07 -27.18 -36.40
C MET A 409 -14.66 -27.04 -35.85
N GLY A 410 -13.68 -27.75 -36.42
CA GLY A 410 -12.27 -27.62 -36.06
C GLY A 410 -11.71 -26.22 -36.31
N ILE A 411 -11.98 -25.64 -37.48
CA ILE A 411 -11.58 -24.26 -37.81
C ILE A 411 -12.22 -23.26 -36.84
N VAL A 412 -13.52 -23.42 -36.55
CA VAL A 412 -14.25 -22.56 -35.60
C VAL A 412 -13.65 -22.64 -34.21
N ALA A 413 -13.29 -23.83 -33.74
CA ALA A 413 -12.66 -24.02 -32.44
C ALA A 413 -11.30 -23.30 -32.37
N ILE A 414 -10.46 -23.45 -33.40
CA ILE A 414 -9.15 -22.80 -33.48
C ILE A 414 -9.30 -21.28 -33.50
N VAL A 415 -10.20 -20.75 -34.33
CA VAL A 415 -10.44 -19.30 -34.44
C VAL A 415 -10.95 -18.73 -33.11
N ASN A 416 -11.84 -19.44 -32.40
CA ASN A 416 -12.29 -19.03 -31.07
C ASN A 416 -11.15 -19.00 -30.05
N ILE A 417 -10.31 -20.03 -30.01
CA ILE A 417 -9.16 -20.08 -29.09
C ILE A 417 -8.20 -18.93 -29.38
N LEU A 418 -7.90 -18.67 -30.66
CA LEU A 418 -7.04 -17.56 -31.08
C LEU A 418 -7.65 -16.21 -30.67
N PHE A 419 -8.94 -16.02 -30.89
CA PHE A 419 -9.63 -14.78 -30.54
C PHE A 419 -9.65 -14.54 -29.02
N LEU A 420 -9.96 -15.56 -28.23
CA LEU A 420 -9.93 -15.48 -26.76
C LEU A 420 -8.54 -15.17 -26.23
N THR A 421 -7.51 -15.80 -26.79
CA THR A 421 -6.11 -15.54 -26.41
C THR A 421 -5.70 -14.11 -26.75
N PHE A 422 -6.07 -13.63 -27.94
CA PHE A 422 -5.81 -12.26 -28.37
C PHE A 422 -6.53 -11.25 -27.47
N LEU A 423 -7.80 -11.51 -27.11
CA LEU A 423 -8.57 -10.65 -26.22
C LEU A 423 -7.94 -10.60 -24.83
N HIS A 424 -7.50 -11.74 -24.29
CA HIS A 424 -6.80 -11.78 -23.01
C HIS A 424 -5.50 -10.95 -23.01
N MET A 425 -4.73 -11.00 -24.10
CA MET A 425 -3.52 -10.17 -24.24
C MET A 425 -3.82 -8.67 -24.35
N LYS A 426 -4.98 -8.29 -24.88
CA LYS A 426 -5.37 -6.89 -25.11
C LYS A 426 -6.24 -6.31 -24.00
N GLN A 427 -6.76 -7.14 -23.09
CA GLN A 427 -7.58 -6.69 -21.99
C GLN A 427 -6.75 -5.79 -21.06
N PRO A 428 -7.16 -4.52 -20.85
CA PRO A 428 -6.52 -3.68 -19.85
C PRO A 428 -6.76 -4.32 -18.48
N THR A 429 -5.69 -4.61 -17.75
CA THR A 429 -5.78 -5.08 -16.36
C THR A 429 -6.19 -3.88 -15.50
N TYR A 430 -7.49 -3.79 -15.20
CA TYR A 430 -8.04 -2.75 -14.34
C TYR A 430 -7.63 -2.94 -12.89
#